data_AF-A0A800C5U8-F1
#
_entry.id   AF-A0A800C5U8-F1
#
_cell.length_a   1.000
_cell.length_b   1.000
_cell.length_c   1.000
_cell.angle_alpha   90.00
_cell.angle_beta   90.00
_cell.angle_gamma   90.00
#
_symmetry.space_group_name_H-M   'P 1'
#
loop_
_entity.id
_entity.type
_entity.pdbx_description
1 polymer ?
#
loop_
_entity_poly.entity_id
_entity_poly.type
_entity_poly.pdbx_seq_one_letter_code
_entity_poly.pdbx_strand_id
1 'polypeptide(L)' 'MSTNIISFAIVLGVLIFVHEFGHFLLAKILGVGVEKFSLGFGPKIVGKKVGMTEYRISAIPLGGYV' A
#
# COMPACT_ATOMS: atom_id res chain seq x y z
N MET A 1 -26.90 1.25 8.37
CA MET A 1 -26.32 0.42 7.29
C MET A 1 -25.11 1.10 6.65
N SER A 2 -25.23 2.33 6.13
CA SER A 2 -24.15 3.03 5.42
C SER A 2 -22.88 3.29 6.27
N THR A 3 -23.04 3.63 7.55
CA THR A 3 -21.91 3.83 8.47
C THR A 3 -21.06 2.57 8.63
N ASN A 4 -21.67 1.38 8.59
CA ASN A 4 -20.96 0.11 8.76
C ASN A 4 -20.07 -0.20 7.54
N ILE A 5 -20.57 0.11 6.33
CA ILE A 5 -19.83 -0.12 5.09
C ILE A 5 -18.61 0.81 5.01
N ILE A 6 -18.80 2.09 5.35
CA ILE A 6 -17.71 3.07 5.38
C ILE A 6 -16.68 2.70 6.45
N SER A 7 -17.14 2.36 7.66
CA SER A 7 -16.24 1.94 8.75
C SER A 7 -15.45 0.68 8.37
N PHE A 8 -16.10 -0.30 7.74
CA PHE A 8 -15.46 -1.52 7.25
C PHE A 8 -14.37 -1.20 6.22
N ALA A 9 -14.67 -0.37 5.22
CA ALA A 9 -13.71 0.01 4.19
C ALA A 9 -12.48 0.73 4.77
N ILE A 10 -12.68 1.61 5.75
CA ILE A 10 -11.59 2.32 6.43
C ILE A 10 -10.72 1.33 7.23
N VAL A 11 -11.33 0.50 8.07
CA VAL A 11 -10.59 -0.46 8.91
C VAL A 11 -9.82 -1.45 8.04
N LEU A 12 -10.44 -1.97 6.98
CA LEU A 12 -9.79 -2.89 6.05
C LEU A 12 -8.65 -2.19 5.30
N GLY A 13 -8.84 -0.95 4.85
CA GLY A 13 -7.79 -0.17 4.19
C GLY A 13 -6.58 0.08 5.09
N VAL A 14 -6.81 0.42 6.37
CA VAL A 14 -5.73 0.60 7.36
C VAL A 14 -5.02 -0.73 7.64
N LEU A 15 -5.75 -1.85 7.77
CA LEU A 15 -5.16 -3.16 8.02
C LEU A 15 -4.23 -3.58 6.87
N ILE A 16 -4.69 -3.43 5.63
CA ILE A 16 -3.93 -3.71 4.42
C ILE A 16 -2.67 -2.84 4.37
N PHE A 17 -2.83 -1.51 4.57
CA PHE A 17 -1.71 -0.57 4.59
C PHE A 17 -0.62 -1.01 5.58
N VAL A 18 -1.01 -1.36 6.82
CA VAL A 18 -0.06 -1.77 7.85
C VAL A 18 0.60 -3.11 7.50
N HIS A 19 -0.15 -4.07 6.95
CA HIS A 19 0.38 -5.36 6.53
C HIS A 19 1.49 -5.22 5.48
N GLU A 20 1.22 -4.46 4.43
CA GLU A 20 2.16 -4.24 3.33
C GLU A 20 3.34 -3.38 3.74
N PHE A 21 3.09 -2.37 4.56
CA PHE A 21 4.15 -1.55 5.14
C PHE A 21 5.09 -2.39 6.01
N GLY A 22 4.57 -3.40 6.72
CA GLY A 22 5.38 -4.36 7.47
C GLY A 22 6.35 -5.14 6.58
N HIS A 23 5.85 -5.70 5.47
CA HIS A 23 6.70 -6.39 4.48
C HIS A 23 7.74 -5.44 3.88
N PHE A 24 7.32 -4.23 3.50
CA PHE A 24 8.21 -3.21 2.98
C PHE A 24 9.33 -2.86 3.95
N LEU A 25 8.98 -2.60 5.21
CA LEU A 25 9.93 -2.22 6.24
C LEU A 25 10.91 -3.35 6.52
N LEU A 26 10.44 -4.59 6.67
CA LEU A 26 11.34 -5.75 6.84
C LEU A 26 12.26 -5.91 5.63
N ALA A 27 11.75 -5.80 4.40
CA ALA A 27 12.57 -5.90 3.20
C ALA A 27 13.68 -4.83 3.20
N LYS A 28 13.36 -3.58 3.55
CA LYS A 28 14.34 -2.49 3.63
C LYS A 28 15.37 -2.71 4.73
N ILE A 29 14.96 -3.21 5.90
CA ILE A 29 15.86 -3.52 7.03
C ILE A 29 16.83 -4.66 6.65
N LEU A 30 16.33 -5.68 5.95
CA LEU A 30 17.12 -6.83 5.50
C LEU A 30 17.99 -6.52 4.26
N GLY A 31 17.96 -5.28 3.74
CA GLY A 31 18.70 -4.87 2.55
C GLY A 31 18.14 -5.43 1.24
N VAL A 32 16.92 -5.97 1.26
CA VAL A 32 16.23 -6.44 0.06
C VAL A 32 15.74 -5.23 -0.74
N GLY A 33 16.09 -5.22 -2.01
CA GLY A 33 15.70 -4.19 -2.95
C GLY A 33 14.21 -4.25 -3.28
N VAL A 34 13.45 -3.23 -2.88
CA VAL A 34 12.04 -3.08 -3.28
C VAL A 34 11.94 -2.08 -4.43
N GLU A 35 11.46 -2.53 -5.59
CA GLU A 35 11.26 -1.68 -6.76
C GLU A 35 9.98 -0.85 -6.66
N LYS A 36 8.89 -1.40 -6.09
CA LYS A 36 7.58 -0.76 -6.06
C LYS A 36 6.87 -1.04 -4.75
N PHE A 37 6.49 0.01 -4.05
CA PHE A 37 5.57 -0.06 -2.92
C PHE A 37 4.25 0.60 -3.35
N SER A 38 3.21 -0.20 -3.51
CA SER A 38 1.92 0.23 -4.05
C SER A 38 0.81 0.07 -3.02
N LEU A 39 0.22 1.19 -2.60
CA LEU A 39 -1.02 1.17 -1.84
C LEU A 39 -2.19 1.17 -2.81
N GLY A 40 -2.90 0.06 -2.86
CA GLY A 40 -3.96 -0.21 -3.81
C GLY A 40 -3.49 -0.93 -5.07
N PHE A 41 -4.47 -1.41 -5.82
CA PHE A 41 -4.33 -2.06 -7.12
C PHE A 41 -4.73 -1.17 -8.29
N GLY A 42 -4.35 -1.61 -9.50
CA GLY A 42 -4.76 -0.99 -10.75
C GLY A 42 -3.88 0.20 -11.15
N PRO A 43 -4.43 1.16 -11.91
CA PRO A 43 -3.66 2.28 -12.45
C PRO A 43 -3.14 3.19 -11.33
N LYS A 44 -1.90 3.66 -11.48
CA LYS A 44 -1.28 4.62 -10.57
C LYS A 44 -2.05 5.94 -10.64
N ILE A 45 -2.59 6.40 -9.51
CA ILE A 45 -3.15 7.75 -9.37
C ILE A 45 -2.01 8.72 -9.13
N VAL A 46 -1.18 8.42 -8.14
CA VAL A 46 -0.06 9.27 -7.73
C VAL A 46 1.10 8.40 -7.29
N GLY A 47 2.32 8.86 -7.51
CA GLY A 47 3.48 8.20 -6.94
C GLY A 47 4.76 8.96 -7.14
N LYS A 48 5.73 8.68 -6.27
CA LYS A 48 7.05 9.30 -6.23
C LYS A 48 8.10 8.21 -6.13
N LYS A 49 9.14 8.31 -6.96
CA LYS A 49 10.33 7.46 -6.83
C LYS A 49 11.29 8.08 -5.81
N VAL A 50 11.71 7.29 -4.82
CA VAL A 50 12.74 7.69 -3.85
C VAL A 50 13.78 6.58 -3.78
N GLY A 51 14.97 6.87 -4.30
CA GLY A 51 16.01 5.86 -4.52
C GLY A 51 15.56 4.83 -5.55
N MET A 52 15.61 3.55 -5.18
CA MET A 52 15.18 2.45 -6.05
C MET A 52 13.67 2.15 -5.96
N THR A 53 13.01 2.62 -4.90
CA THR A 53 11.61 2.29 -4.62
C THR A 53 10.68 3.34 -5.21
N GLU A 54 9.73 2.90 -6.03
CA GLU A 54 8.58 3.71 -6.46
C GLU A 54 7.44 3.56 -5.45
N TYR A 55 7.15 4.64 -4.73
CA TYR A 55 6.03 4.72 -3.80
C TYR A 55 4.82 5.21 -4.59
N ARG A 56 3.74 4.44 -4.64
CA ARG A 56 2.56 4.79 -5.43
C ARG A 56 1.27 4.46 -4.71
N ILE A 57 0.24 5.22 -5.05
CA ILE A 57 -1.14 4.99 -4.67
C ILE A 57 -1.90 4.69 -5.95
N SER A 58 -2.62 3.58 -5.96
CA SER A 58 -3.37 3.09 -7.13
C SER A 58 -4.88 3.24 -6.90
N ALA A 59 -5.65 3.17 -7.99
CA ALA A 59 -7.07 3.52 -7.97
C ALA A 59 -7.97 2.63 -7.10
N ILE A 60 -7.57 1.38 -6.85
CA ILE A 60 -8.37 0.43 -6.07
C ILE A 60 -7.76 0.32 -4.67
N PRO A 61 -8.35 0.93 -3.62
CA PRO A 61 -7.75 0.98 -2.28
C PRO A 61 -7.84 -0.33 -1.49
N LEU A 62 -8.45 -1.39 -2.05
CA LEU A 62 -8.70 -2.68 -1.39
C LEU A 62 -7.53 -3.66 -1.58
N GLY A 63 -6.31 -3.20 -1.31
CA GLY A 63 -5.11 -4.03 -1.35
C GLY A 63 -3.86 -3.23 -1.63
N GLY A 64 -2.86 -3.90 -2.19
CA GLY A 64 -1.59 -3.32 -2.60
C GLY A 64 -0.56 -4.41 -2.84
N TYR A 65 0.65 -4.01 -3.21
CA TYR A 65 1.78 -4.93 -3.24
C TYR A 65 3.12 -4.23 -2.95
N VAL A 66 4.09 -5.04 -2.51
CA VAL A 66 5.49 -4.65 -2.27
C VAL A 66 6.47 -5.56 -3.01
#